data_AF-A0A0R1YEA3-F1
#
_entry.id   AF-A0A0R1YEA3-F1
#
_cell.length_a   1.000
_cell.length_b   1.000
_cell.length_c   1.000
_cell.angle_alpha   90.00
_cell.angle_beta   90.00
_cell.angle_gamma   90.00
#
_symmetry.space_group_name_H-M   'P 1'
#
loop_
_entity.id
_entity.type
_entity.pdbx_description
1 polymer ?
#
loop_
_entity_poly.entity_id
_entity_poly.type
_entity_poly.pdbx_seq_one_letter_code
_entity_poly.pdbx_strand_id
1 'polypeptide(L)'
;MALATAFSVTAETQVSAATKTAVTKTSAKTKLKKTKYQPYADPADMRKMTGTYWKKSSQTKTKYPNLRKVKNLNLRVSILGNRVYVRSGNKVLYTMYCSAGKMVNGKSLTPRGTYRTNSYHPHRFSSAFYPVGWIGQLYLFHSVPTHEWSNTFIPKEAHKLGKKPASHGCVRLSVSDAKWLHDHVPYNTKVIIKYR
;
A
#
# COMPACT_ATOMS: atom_id res chain seq x y z
N MET A 1 -16.28 -80.81 11.40
CA MET A 1 -15.42 -81.60 10.50
C MET A 1 -15.56 -80.98 9.13
N ALA A 2 -14.51 -80.27 8.66
CA ALA A 2 -13.53 -80.79 7.70
C ALA A 2 -14.18 -80.93 6.30
N LEU A 3 -13.66 -80.42 5.19
CA LEU A 3 -12.31 -79.98 4.85
C LEU A 3 -12.41 -79.10 3.57
N ALA A 4 -11.34 -78.34 3.32
CA ALA A 4 -11.14 -77.43 2.20
C ALA A 4 -11.21 -78.06 0.80
N THR A 5 -11.46 -77.24 -0.22
CA THR A 5 -10.70 -77.28 -1.49
C THR A 5 -10.75 -75.91 -2.17
N ALA A 6 -9.60 -75.46 -2.63
CA ALA A 6 -9.37 -74.23 -3.38
C ALA A 6 -9.34 -74.53 -4.88
N PHE A 7 -9.80 -73.58 -5.71
CA PHE A 7 -9.46 -73.52 -7.13
C PHE A 7 -9.26 -72.05 -7.55
N SER A 8 -8.11 -71.78 -8.14
CA SER A 8 -7.69 -70.50 -8.72
C SER A 8 -8.17 -70.38 -10.16
N VAL A 9 -8.64 -69.20 -10.59
CA VAL A 9 -8.56 -68.72 -11.99
C VAL A 9 -8.38 -67.19 -12.00
N THR A 10 -7.53 -66.76 -12.92
CA THR A 10 -6.96 -65.43 -13.22
C THR A 10 -7.82 -64.49 -14.07
N ALA A 11 -7.56 -63.18 -13.94
CA ALA A 11 -7.77 -62.07 -14.91
C ALA A 11 -9.25 -61.74 -15.26
N GLU A 12 -9.70 -60.53 -15.61
CA GLU A 12 -9.12 -59.35 -16.26
C GLU A 12 -9.80 -58.04 -15.79
N THR A 13 -9.00 -56.96 -15.83
CA THR A 13 -9.29 -55.57 -16.22
C THR A 13 -10.76 -55.10 -16.35
N GLN A 14 -11.11 -54.00 -15.66
CA GLN A 14 -11.74 -52.80 -16.28
C GLN A 14 -11.43 -51.53 -15.46
N VAL A 15 -10.50 -50.72 -15.98
CA VAL A 15 -10.29 -49.33 -15.56
C VAL A 15 -11.22 -48.44 -16.38
N SER A 16 -12.22 -47.85 -15.73
CA SER A 16 -13.10 -46.85 -16.33
C SER A 16 -12.34 -45.53 -16.54
N ALA A 17 -12.23 -45.12 -17.79
CA ALA A 17 -11.62 -43.87 -18.24
C ALA A 17 -12.55 -42.68 -18.00
N ALA A 18 -12.16 -41.76 -17.12
CA ALA A 18 -12.79 -40.45 -16.99
C ALA A 18 -12.01 -39.40 -17.81
N THR A 19 -12.66 -38.94 -18.88
CA THR A 19 -12.20 -37.95 -19.84
C THR A 19 -11.84 -36.62 -19.16
N LYS A 20 -10.55 -36.26 -19.16
CA LYS A 20 -10.06 -34.95 -18.72
C LYS A 20 -10.25 -33.92 -19.85
N THR A 21 -11.31 -33.13 -19.75
CA THR A 21 -11.46 -31.92 -20.57
C THR A 21 -10.50 -30.86 -20.04
N ALA A 22 -9.43 -30.59 -20.79
CA ALA A 22 -8.47 -29.54 -20.51
C ALA A 22 -9.11 -28.17 -20.78
N VAL A 23 -9.56 -27.49 -19.72
CA VAL A 23 -9.97 -26.08 -19.80
C VAL A 23 -8.72 -25.22 -19.67
N THR A 24 -8.24 -24.75 -20.81
CA THR A 24 -7.15 -23.78 -20.94
C THR A 24 -7.54 -22.48 -20.24
N LYS A 25 -7.00 -22.25 -19.04
CA LYS A 25 -7.16 -20.99 -18.30
C LYS A 25 -6.30 -19.90 -18.94
N THR A 26 -6.82 -19.26 -19.99
CA THR A 26 -6.23 -18.01 -20.50
C THR A 26 -6.41 -16.93 -19.44
N SER A 27 -5.33 -16.63 -18.73
CA SER A 27 -5.30 -15.65 -17.65
C SER A 27 -5.38 -14.23 -18.25
N ALA A 28 -6.60 -13.71 -18.39
CA ALA A 28 -6.81 -12.32 -18.77
C ALA A 28 -6.23 -11.40 -17.68
N LYS A 29 -5.12 -10.72 -17.97
CA LYS A 29 -4.55 -9.68 -17.12
C LYS A 29 -5.50 -8.47 -17.13
N THR A 30 -6.39 -8.38 -16.16
CA THR A 30 -7.23 -7.19 -15.96
C THR A 30 -6.33 -5.99 -15.67
N LYS A 31 -6.19 -5.06 -16.64
CA LYS A 31 -5.52 -3.77 -16.42
C LYS A 31 -6.26 -3.01 -15.32
N LEU A 32 -5.59 -2.80 -14.19
CA LEU A 32 -6.15 -2.09 -13.04
C LEU A 32 -6.42 -0.63 -13.37
N LYS A 33 -7.58 -0.12 -12.94
CA LYS A 33 -8.07 1.23 -13.25
C LYS A 33 -7.11 2.30 -12.71
N LYS A 34 -6.51 3.07 -13.61
CA LYS A 34 -5.69 4.26 -13.33
C LYS A 34 -6.59 5.49 -13.43
N THR A 35 -6.68 6.30 -12.38
CA THR A 35 -7.37 7.61 -12.49
C THR A 35 -6.49 8.61 -13.25
N LYS A 36 -7.08 9.70 -13.79
CA LYS A 36 -6.33 10.75 -14.50
C LYS A 36 -5.16 11.32 -13.69
N TYR A 37 -5.30 11.31 -12.36
CA TYR A 37 -4.31 11.86 -11.43
C TYR A 37 -3.33 10.83 -10.88
N GLN A 38 -3.51 9.54 -11.11
CA GLN A 38 -2.48 8.57 -10.77
C GLN A 38 -1.46 8.52 -11.93
N PRO A 39 -0.15 8.61 -11.69
CA PRO A 39 0.86 8.45 -12.74
C PRO A 39 1.13 6.97 -13.03
N TYR A 40 0.90 6.10 -12.05
CA TYR A 40 1.06 4.65 -12.11
C TYR A 40 -0.26 3.97 -11.79
N ALA A 41 -0.54 2.83 -12.45
CA ALA A 41 -1.72 2.04 -12.11
C ALA A 41 -1.59 1.45 -10.70
N ASP A 42 -2.70 1.37 -9.98
CA ASP A 42 -2.77 0.64 -8.72
C ASP A 42 -2.52 -0.87 -8.97
N PRO A 43 -1.73 -1.57 -8.15
CA PRO A 43 -1.54 -3.01 -8.30
C PRO A 43 -2.78 -3.81 -7.87
N ALA A 44 -2.82 -5.08 -8.28
CA ALA A 44 -3.99 -5.95 -8.10
C ALA A 44 -4.32 -6.21 -6.62
N ASP A 45 -3.32 -6.11 -5.77
CA ASP A 45 -3.39 -6.45 -4.35
C ASP A 45 -3.60 -5.22 -3.46
N MET A 46 -3.98 -4.07 -4.03
CA MET A 46 -4.42 -2.92 -3.23
C MET A 46 -5.59 -3.32 -2.32
N ARG A 47 -5.45 -3.00 -1.04
CA ARG A 47 -6.45 -3.31 0.00
C ARG A 47 -7.75 -2.57 -0.29
N LYS A 48 -8.88 -3.28 -0.28
CA LYS A 48 -10.21 -2.65 -0.37
C LYS A 48 -10.39 -1.62 0.76
N MET A 49 -10.91 -0.44 0.44
CA MET A 49 -11.08 0.68 1.39
C MET A 49 -12.33 0.53 2.27
N THR A 50 -12.48 -0.62 2.92
CA THR A 50 -13.62 -0.97 3.78
C THR A 50 -13.19 -1.12 5.24
N GLY A 51 -14.12 -0.90 6.17
CA GLY A 51 -13.84 -1.01 7.62
C GLY A 51 -12.60 -0.23 8.04
N THR A 52 -11.71 -0.87 8.81
CA THR A 52 -10.49 -0.25 9.34
C THR A 52 -9.27 -0.40 8.43
N TYR A 53 -9.44 -0.42 7.10
CA TYR A 53 -8.34 -0.57 6.14
C TYR A 53 -7.17 0.41 6.38
N TRP A 54 -7.48 1.62 6.85
CA TRP A 54 -6.52 2.68 7.18
C TRP A 54 -5.61 2.34 8.37
N LYS A 55 -5.90 1.28 9.14
CA LYS A 55 -4.98 0.74 10.16
C LYS A 55 -3.94 -0.22 9.58
N LYS A 56 -4.16 -0.74 8.36
CA LYS A 56 -3.40 -1.84 7.76
C LYS A 56 -2.56 -1.36 6.58
N SER A 57 -1.65 -2.21 6.11
CA SER A 57 -0.86 -1.97 4.90
C SER A 57 -1.75 -1.69 3.69
N SER A 58 -1.33 -0.79 2.79
CA SER A 58 -2.12 -0.47 1.60
C SER A 58 -2.16 -1.60 0.57
N GLN A 59 -1.11 -2.42 0.50
CA GLN A 59 -1.07 -3.63 -0.32
C GLN A 59 -1.17 -4.88 0.56
N THR A 60 -1.86 -5.88 0.06
CA THR A 60 -2.24 -7.09 0.82
C THR A 60 -1.28 -8.26 0.63
N LYS A 61 -0.56 -8.33 -0.50
CA LYS A 61 0.34 -9.46 -0.82
C LYS A 61 1.78 -9.02 -0.95
N THR A 62 1.99 -7.82 -1.49
CA THR A 62 3.31 -7.25 -1.68
C THR A 62 3.94 -6.90 -0.33
N LYS A 63 5.10 -7.48 -0.05
CA LYS A 63 5.89 -7.15 1.13
C LYS A 63 6.53 -5.77 0.96
N TYR A 64 6.75 -5.08 2.07
CA TYR A 64 7.51 -3.85 2.03
C TYR A 64 8.94 -4.07 1.53
N PRO A 65 9.47 -3.22 0.63
CA PRO A 65 10.84 -3.35 0.14
C PRO A 65 11.87 -2.99 1.23
N ASN A 66 13.05 -3.59 1.18
CA ASN A 66 14.17 -3.11 2.00
C ASN A 66 14.75 -1.83 1.39
N LEU A 67 14.37 -0.67 1.94
CA LEU A 67 14.72 0.65 1.40
C LEU A 67 16.23 0.89 1.27
N ARG A 68 17.05 0.32 2.16
CA ARG A 68 18.52 0.46 2.13
C ARG A 68 19.16 -0.23 0.91
N LYS A 69 18.47 -1.20 0.31
CA LYS A 69 18.93 -1.93 -0.89
C LYS A 69 18.36 -1.36 -2.19
N VAL A 70 17.52 -0.32 -2.13
CA VAL A 70 16.87 0.24 -3.31
C VAL A 70 17.78 1.27 -3.99
N LYS A 71 18.22 0.97 -5.22
CA LYS A 71 18.92 1.93 -6.07
C LYS A 71 17.99 3.10 -6.44
N ASN A 72 18.53 4.33 -6.44
CA ASN A 72 17.77 5.55 -6.80
C ASN A 72 16.44 5.68 -6.03
N LEU A 73 16.46 5.33 -4.74
CA LEU A 73 15.29 5.38 -3.88
C LEU A 73 14.66 6.77 -3.88
N ASN A 74 13.35 6.81 -4.07
CA ASN A 74 12.57 8.03 -3.90
C ASN A 74 11.10 7.72 -3.57
N LEU A 75 10.45 8.69 -2.93
CA LEU A 75 9.03 8.70 -2.64
C LEU A 75 8.34 9.67 -3.61
N ARG A 76 7.30 9.21 -4.29
CA ARG A 76 6.52 10.03 -5.21
C ARG A 76 5.10 10.17 -4.70
N VAL A 77 4.73 11.38 -4.30
CA VAL A 77 3.39 11.72 -3.80
C VAL A 77 2.55 12.28 -4.94
N SER A 78 1.46 11.60 -5.25
CA SER A 78 0.39 12.10 -6.12
C SER A 78 -0.72 12.67 -5.25
N ILE A 79 -0.85 14.00 -5.20
CA ILE A 79 -1.80 14.69 -4.32
C ILE A 79 -3.23 14.31 -4.71
N LEU A 80 -3.60 14.49 -5.98
CA LEU A 80 -4.97 14.24 -6.45
C LEU A 80 -5.23 12.75 -6.73
N GLY A 81 -4.17 11.98 -6.99
CA GLY A 81 -4.26 10.52 -7.10
C GLY A 81 -4.34 9.82 -5.74
N ASN A 82 -4.06 10.54 -4.64
CA ASN A 82 -4.09 10.03 -3.26
C ASN A 82 -3.22 8.78 -3.07
N ARG A 83 -2.01 8.83 -3.65
CA ARG A 83 -1.01 7.76 -3.55
C ARG A 83 0.36 8.29 -3.18
N VAL A 84 1.09 7.49 -2.42
CA VAL A 84 2.55 7.59 -2.33
C VAL A 84 3.15 6.34 -2.96
N TYR A 85 4.09 6.53 -3.89
CA TYR A 85 4.81 5.45 -4.53
C TYR A 85 6.22 5.39 -3.98
N VAL A 86 6.62 4.23 -3.48
CA VAL A 86 8.02 3.91 -3.18
C VAL A 86 8.65 3.41 -4.47
N ARG A 87 9.74 4.04 -4.91
CA ARG A 87 10.31 3.78 -6.23
C ARG A 87 11.80 3.51 -6.20
N SER A 88 12.23 2.67 -7.14
CA SER A 88 13.61 2.56 -7.62
C SER A 88 13.70 3.33 -8.94
N GLY A 89 14.20 4.56 -8.91
CA GLY A 89 14.10 5.48 -10.05
C GLY A 89 12.64 5.71 -10.44
N ASN A 90 12.23 5.18 -11.61
CA ASN A 90 10.86 5.25 -12.12
C ASN A 90 10.02 3.99 -11.89
N LYS A 91 10.63 2.89 -11.43
CA LYS A 91 9.94 1.63 -11.13
C LYS A 91 9.27 1.71 -9.77
N VAL A 92 7.95 1.49 -9.73
CA VAL A 92 7.19 1.39 -8.47
C VAL A 92 7.46 0.04 -7.81
N LEU A 93 7.87 0.07 -6.55
CA LEU A 93 8.10 -1.12 -5.71
C LEU A 93 6.93 -1.36 -4.75
N TYR A 94 6.31 -0.28 -4.27
CA TYR A 94 5.19 -0.31 -3.35
C TYR A 94 4.32 0.93 -3.54
N THR A 95 3.01 0.79 -3.34
CA THR A 95 2.03 1.87 -3.44
C THR A 95 1.25 1.95 -2.14
N MET A 96 1.25 3.14 -1.53
CA MET A 96 0.49 3.47 -0.34
C MET A 96 -0.72 4.33 -0.70
N TYR A 97 -1.81 4.16 0.04
CA TYR A 97 -2.85 5.16 0.15
C TYR A 97 -2.34 6.37 0.91
N CYS A 98 -2.69 7.56 0.44
CA CYS A 98 -2.43 8.78 1.17
C CYS A 98 -3.58 9.78 1.11
N SER A 99 -3.55 10.76 2.01
CA SER A 99 -4.30 12.00 1.88
C SER A 99 -3.36 13.16 2.18
N ALA A 100 -2.99 13.88 1.12
CA ALA A 100 -2.25 15.13 1.21
C ALA A 100 -3.17 16.28 1.67
N GLY A 101 -2.66 17.50 1.62
CA GLY A 101 -3.33 18.74 1.99
C GLY A 101 -4.54 19.03 1.12
N LYS A 102 -5.62 19.51 1.74
CA LYS A 102 -6.83 19.93 1.02
C LYS A 102 -6.51 20.95 -0.06
N MET A 103 -7.36 21.01 -1.08
CA MET A 103 -7.30 22.03 -2.12
C MET A 103 -8.03 23.29 -1.63
N VAL A 104 -7.37 24.44 -1.68
CA VAL A 104 -7.91 25.77 -1.35
C VAL A 104 -7.58 26.69 -2.53
N ASN A 105 -8.59 27.32 -3.12
CA ASN A 105 -8.44 28.22 -4.28
C ASN A 105 -7.61 27.60 -5.41
N GLY A 106 -7.89 26.32 -5.74
CA GLY A 106 -7.18 25.57 -6.78
C GLY A 106 -5.76 25.12 -6.43
N LYS A 107 -5.27 25.39 -5.21
CA LYS A 107 -3.92 25.02 -4.77
C LYS A 107 -3.96 24.05 -3.58
N SER A 108 -3.04 23.10 -3.56
CA SER A 108 -2.88 22.17 -2.44
C SER A 108 -2.20 22.86 -1.25
N LEU A 109 -2.68 22.60 -0.03
CA LEU A 109 -1.95 22.98 1.18
C LEU A 109 -0.63 22.20 1.35
N THR A 110 -0.52 20.99 0.77
CA THR A 110 0.78 20.33 0.62
C THR A 110 1.52 20.99 -0.54
N PRO A 111 2.71 21.58 -0.32
CA PRO A 111 3.47 22.21 -1.38
C PRO A 111 3.98 21.17 -2.38
N ARG A 112 3.98 21.53 -3.66
CA ARG A 112 4.57 20.72 -4.72
C ARG A 112 6.04 21.04 -4.83
N GLY A 113 6.84 20.05 -5.22
CA GLY A 113 8.27 20.24 -5.38
C GLY A 113 9.05 18.95 -5.28
N THR A 114 10.36 19.10 -5.20
CA THR A 114 11.27 18.02 -4.85
C THR A 114 11.95 18.39 -3.54
N TYR A 115 11.80 17.52 -2.55
CA TYR A 115 12.29 17.68 -1.19
C TYR A 115 13.08 16.45 -0.79
N ARG A 116 13.53 16.40 0.46
CA ARG A 116 14.23 15.26 1.04
C ARG A 116 13.77 15.01 2.46
N THR A 117 13.68 13.74 2.86
CA THR A 117 13.44 13.39 4.26
C THR A 117 14.55 13.93 5.14
N ASN A 118 14.21 14.35 6.36
CA ASN A 118 15.14 14.83 7.36
C ASN A 118 15.17 13.89 8.58
N SER A 119 15.81 14.29 9.68
CA SER A 119 15.98 13.47 10.87
C SER A 119 14.78 13.47 11.83
N TYR A 120 13.71 14.21 11.52
CA TYR A 120 12.55 14.32 12.41
C TYR A 120 11.67 13.06 12.34
N HIS A 121 11.91 12.15 13.30
CA HIS A 121 11.26 10.84 13.44
C HIS A 121 10.89 10.52 14.91
N PRO A 122 10.16 11.38 15.64
CA PRO A 122 9.65 10.98 16.95
C PRO A 122 8.55 9.91 16.80
N HIS A 123 8.30 9.13 17.85
CA HIS A 123 7.22 8.13 17.84
C HIS A 123 5.85 8.75 17.50
N ARG A 124 5.61 9.99 17.94
CA ARG A 124 4.36 10.72 17.73
C ARG A 124 4.58 12.23 17.76
N PHE A 125 3.56 12.95 17.32
CA PHE A 125 3.32 14.35 17.67
C PHE A 125 1.86 14.51 18.15
N SER A 126 1.44 15.74 18.48
CA SER A 126 0.12 16.06 19.07
C SER A 126 -1.01 15.15 18.58
N SER A 127 -1.24 15.05 17.26
CA SER A 127 -2.45 14.40 16.72
C SER A 127 -2.21 13.23 15.74
N ALA A 128 -1.03 12.60 15.73
CA ALA A 128 -0.77 11.38 14.94
C ALA A 128 0.53 10.66 15.33
N PHE A 129 0.67 9.43 14.84
CA PHE A 129 1.84 8.58 15.04
C PHE A 129 2.80 8.60 13.85
N TYR A 130 4.04 8.23 14.13
CA TYR A 130 5.10 7.93 13.17
C TYR A 130 5.38 9.05 12.15
N PRO A 131 5.56 10.31 12.58
CA PRO A 131 5.96 11.39 11.70
C PRO A 131 7.33 11.17 11.06
N VAL A 132 7.45 11.50 9.78
CA VAL A 132 8.71 11.61 9.03
C VAL A 132 8.76 12.98 8.38
N GLY A 133 9.69 13.83 8.81
CA GLY A 133 9.85 15.17 8.27
C GLY A 133 10.46 15.19 6.87
N TRP A 134 9.95 16.07 6.00
CA TRP A 134 10.54 16.35 4.68
C TRP A 134 10.59 17.84 4.30
N ILE A 135 9.99 18.72 5.12
CA ILE A 135 10.33 20.15 5.24
C ILE A 135 10.29 20.50 6.72
N GLY A 136 11.46 20.54 7.36
CA GLY A 136 11.58 20.72 8.81
C GLY A 136 10.66 19.77 9.59
N GLN A 137 9.94 20.33 10.56
CA GLN A 137 8.93 19.63 11.36
C GLN A 137 7.48 20.00 10.95
N LEU A 138 7.33 20.81 9.90
CA LEU A 138 6.05 21.39 9.48
C LEU A 138 5.32 20.49 8.47
N TYR A 139 6.06 19.90 7.54
CA TYR A 139 5.50 19.00 6.53
C TYR A 139 6.06 17.60 6.72
N LEU A 140 5.15 16.71 7.09
CA LEU A 140 5.45 15.36 7.56
C LEU A 140 4.72 14.33 6.70
N PHE A 141 5.28 13.14 6.56
CA PHE A 141 4.46 11.92 6.41
C PHE A 141 4.06 11.47 7.80
N HIS A 142 2.82 11.04 8.02
CA HIS A 142 2.42 10.49 9.32
C HIS A 142 1.17 9.61 9.18
N SER A 143 0.79 8.89 10.23
CA SER A 143 -0.44 8.08 10.22
C SER A 143 -1.70 8.93 10.01
N VAL A 144 -2.83 8.32 9.71
CA VAL A 144 -4.14 8.97 9.90
C VAL A 144 -4.26 9.56 11.32
N PRO A 145 -5.05 10.64 11.49
CA PRO A 145 -5.02 11.43 12.72
C PRO A 145 -5.68 10.72 13.90
N THR A 146 -5.17 11.03 15.08
CA THR A 146 -5.75 10.76 16.39
C THR A 146 -6.31 12.03 17.00
N HIS A 147 -7.06 11.88 18.09
CA HIS A 147 -7.27 12.98 19.01
C HIS A 147 -5.92 13.42 19.60
N GLU A 148 -5.85 14.69 19.95
CA GLU A 148 -4.66 15.29 20.52
C GLU A 148 -4.20 14.53 21.77
N TRP A 149 -2.90 14.25 21.83
CA TRP A 149 -2.23 13.49 22.88
C TRP A 149 -2.84 12.10 23.19
N SER A 150 -3.69 11.57 22.30
CA SER A 150 -4.44 10.32 22.50
C SER A 150 -4.07 9.21 21.50
N ASN A 151 -4.31 7.95 21.89
CA ASN A 151 -4.22 6.78 21.02
C ASN A 151 -5.51 6.51 20.22
N THR A 152 -6.55 7.32 20.43
CA THR A 152 -7.84 7.19 19.76
C THR A 152 -7.81 7.87 18.40
N PHE A 153 -7.94 7.07 17.34
CA PHE A 153 -8.04 7.55 15.96
C PHE A 153 -9.36 8.27 15.70
N ILE A 154 -9.36 9.23 14.76
CA ILE A 154 -10.57 9.93 14.29
C ILE A 154 -11.07 9.22 13.02
N PRO A 155 -12.06 8.31 13.09
CA PRO A 155 -12.40 7.45 11.96
C PRO A 155 -12.90 8.24 10.75
N LYS A 156 -13.70 9.28 10.98
CA LYS A 156 -14.21 10.18 9.93
C LYS A 156 -13.09 10.80 9.08
N GLU A 157 -11.97 11.16 9.71
CA GLU A 157 -10.80 11.67 8.99
C GLU A 157 -10.00 10.53 8.33
N ALA A 158 -9.82 9.41 9.04
CA ALA A 158 -9.08 8.26 8.53
C ALA A 158 -9.74 7.65 7.27
N HIS A 159 -11.07 7.66 7.19
CA HIS A 159 -11.81 7.14 6.04
C HIS A 159 -11.66 7.96 4.75
N LYS A 160 -11.07 9.17 4.82
CA LYS A 160 -10.71 9.98 3.64
C LYS A 160 -9.43 9.51 2.95
N LEU A 161 -8.60 8.73 3.65
CA LEU A 161 -7.33 8.19 3.18
C LEU A 161 -7.49 7.53 1.81
N GLY A 162 -6.62 7.86 0.85
CA GLY A 162 -6.66 7.24 -0.48
C GLY A 162 -7.81 7.70 -1.39
N LYS A 163 -8.73 8.54 -0.90
CA LYS A 163 -9.93 9.00 -1.64
C LYS A 163 -9.86 10.47 -2.01
N LYS A 164 -9.38 11.33 -1.11
CA LYS A 164 -9.27 12.77 -1.35
C LYS A 164 -8.16 13.43 -0.51
N PRO A 165 -7.59 14.55 -1.00
CA PRO A 165 -6.76 15.40 -0.16
C PRO A 165 -7.60 15.98 0.99
N ALA A 166 -7.08 15.90 2.21
CA ALA A 166 -7.86 16.16 3.42
C ALA A 166 -7.05 16.72 4.60
N SER A 167 -5.73 16.80 4.50
CA SER A 167 -4.88 17.30 5.59
C SER A 167 -4.74 18.83 5.55
N HIS A 168 -4.05 19.36 6.56
CA HIS A 168 -3.64 20.77 6.62
C HIS A 168 -2.27 21.04 5.97
N GLY A 169 -1.65 20.04 5.34
CA GLY A 169 -0.35 20.19 4.66
C GLY A 169 0.49 18.92 4.64
N CYS A 170 0.42 18.11 5.69
CA CYS A 170 1.12 16.84 5.77
C CYS A 170 0.56 15.76 4.82
N VAL A 171 1.32 14.70 4.59
CA VAL A 171 0.86 13.53 3.83
C VAL A 171 0.45 12.43 4.81
N ARG A 172 -0.86 12.25 5.00
CA ARG A 172 -1.42 11.19 5.84
C ARG A 172 -1.27 9.84 5.13
N LEU A 173 -0.86 8.82 5.85
CA LEU A 173 -0.70 7.43 5.41
C LEU A 173 -1.55 6.49 6.28
N SER A 174 -1.70 5.23 5.87
CA SER A 174 -2.24 4.21 6.79
C SER A 174 -1.30 4.02 7.98
N VAL A 175 -1.81 3.51 9.10
CA VAL A 175 -0.98 3.32 10.31
C VAL A 175 0.21 2.39 10.03
N SER A 176 -0.02 1.27 9.33
CA SER A 176 1.06 0.34 8.99
C SER A 176 2.06 0.94 8.01
N ASP A 177 1.61 1.69 7.00
CA ASP A 177 2.50 2.30 6.01
C ASP A 177 3.34 3.43 6.66
N ALA A 178 2.73 4.25 7.52
CA ALA A 178 3.40 5.30 8.27
C ALA A 178 4.49 4.73 9.18
N LYS A 179 4.14 3.72 9.99
CA LYS A 179 5.11 3.04 10.87
C LYS A 179 6.26 2.45 10.07
N TRP A 180 5.95 1.72 9.00
CA TRP A 180 6.99 1.13 8.17
C TRP A 180 7.91 2.19 7.57
N LEU A 181 7.35 3.27 7.02
CA LEU A 181 8.15 4.35 6.44
C LEU A 181 9.04 4.99 7.51
N HIS A 182 8.48 5.34 8.66
CA HIS A 182 9.18 5.90 9.82
C HIS A 182 10.38 5.07 10.24
N ASP A 183 10.20 3.76 10.35
CA ASP A 183 11.24 2.86 10.85
C ASP A 183 12.34 2.59 9.82
N HIS A 184 12.06 2.73 8.51
CA HIS A 184 12.95 2.21 7.46
C HIS A 184 13.46 3.25 6.46
N VAL A 185 12.83 4.42 6.36
CA VAL A 185 13.23 5.42 5.35
C VAL A 185 14.60 6.00 5.70
N PRO A 186 15.59 5.91 4.80
CA PRO A 186 16.88 6.56 5.03
C PRO A 186 16.73 8.08 5.12
N TYR A 187 17.59 8.70 5.91
CA TYR A 187 17.78 10.15 5.88
C TYR A 187 18.11 10.62 4.45
N ASN A 188 17.71 11.84 4.10
CA ASN A 188 17.98 12.46 2.81
C ASN A 188 17.32 11.76 1.60
N THR A 189 16.32 10.91 1.82
CA THR A 189 15.55 10.22 0.76
C THR A 189 14.76 11.25 -0.05
N LYS A 190 14.87 11.19 -1.39
CA LYS A 190 14.18 12.11 -2.29
C LYS A 190 12.66 11.97 -2.20
N VAL A 191 11.96 13.08 -2.02
CA VAL A 191 10.49 13.17 -1.99
C VAL A 191 10.02 14.06 -3.13
N ILE A 192 9.18 13.55 -4.03
CA ILE A 192 8.68 14.28 -5.19
C ILE A 192 7.17 14.43 -5.06
N ILE A 193 6.69 15.66 -5.02
CA ILE A 193 5.28 15.97 -4.81
C ILE A 193 4.72 16.69 -6.02
N LYS A 194 3.70 16.10 -6.65
CA LYS A 194 2.97 16.72 -7.76
C LYS A 194 1.47 16.43 -7.63
N TYR A 195 0.66 17.15 -8.42
CA TYR A 195 -0.79 16.92 -8.45
C TYR A 195 -1.14 15.53 -8.97
N ARG A 196 -0.59 15.20 -10.13
CA ARG A 196 -0.55 13.83 -10.65
C ARG A 196 0.52 13.04 -9.92
#